data_AF-A0A1F9XBM6-F1
#
_entry.id   AF-A0A1F9XBM6-F1
#
_cell.length_a   1.000
_cell.length_b   1.000
_cell.length_c   1.000
_cell.angle_alpha   90.00
_cell.angle_beta   90.00
_cell.angle_gamma   90.00
#
_symmetry.space_group_name_H-M   'P 1'
#
loop_
_entity.id
_entity.type
_entity.pdbx_description
1 polymer ?
#
loop_
_entity_poly.entity_id
_entity_poly.type
_entity_poly.pdbx_seq_one_letter_code
_entity_poly.pdbx_strand_id
1 'polypeptide(L)'
;MSNKYLWALRPLMRRDVRGIIQYARGARWPAWFLLALPFILVCVYVLHAVRKEINWRAAAAMVVVSEIMLMIVEHISVGRGHWVYNENRILGLKIWDVPVEEPLIYYWLPQLFVVATMLLIYRRLRKKPRRRKATQ
;
A
#
# COMPACT_ATOMS: atom_id res chain seq x y z
N MET A 1 -29.78 21.46 -1.41
CA MET A 1 -28.36 21.27 -1.84
C MET A 1 -28.28 20.05 -2.74
N SER A 2 -28.15 20.28 -4.05
CA SER A 2 -28.03 19.23 -5.08
C SER A 2 -26.76 18.41 -4.82
N ASN A 3 -26.94 17.18 -4.35
CA ASN A 3 -25.86 16.33 -3.88
C ASN A 3 -25.16 15.63 -5.06
N LYS A 4 -24.48 16.43 -5.88
CA LYS A 4 -23.73 16.02 -7.09
C LYS A 4 -22.56 15.08 -6.81
N TYR A 5 -22.33 14.67 -5.56
CA TYR A 5 -21.29 13.75 -5.14
C TYR A 5 -21.84 12.39 -4.66
N LEU A 6 -23.16 12.25 -4.47
CA LEU A 6 -23.78 10.99 -4.05
C LEU A 6 -23.64 9.86 -5.09
N TRP A 7 -23.42 10.19 -6.37
CA TRP A 7 -23.22 9.17 -7.41
C TRP A 7 -21.93 8.36 -7.19
N ALA A 8 -20.92 8.94 -6.54
CA ALA A 8 -19.66 8.26 -6.24
C ALA A 8 -19.82 7.20 -5.12
N LEU A 9 -20.79 7.40 -4.23
CA LEU A 9 -21.06 6.51 -3.08
C LEU A 9 -22.12 5.43 -3.38
N ARG A 10 -22.96 5.63 -4.41
CA ARG A 10 -24.09 4.76 -4.74
C ARG A 10 -23.79 3.31 -5.18
N PRO A 11 -22.62 2.94 -5.76
CA PRO A 11 -22.45 1.57 -6.26
C PRO A 11 -21.69 0.63 -5.32
N LEU A 12 -21.35 1.03 -4.09
CA LEU A 12 -20.43 0.25 -3.25
C LEU A 12 -21.06 -1.00 -2.61
N MET A 13 -22.37 -1.00 -2.36
CA MET A 13 -23.02 -2.08 -1.62
C MET A 13 -24.41 -2.38 -2.20
N ARG A 14 -24.69 -3.66 -2.46
CA ARG A 14 -26.04 -4.18 -2.76
C ARG A 14 -26.50 -5.04 -1.58
N ARG A 15 -27.77 -4.90 -1.21
CA ARG A 15 -28.40 -5.87 -0.30
C ARG A 15 -28.77 -7.10 -1.12
N ASP A 16 -28.33 -8.26 -0.67
CA ASP A 16 -28.83 -9.56 -1.14
C ASP A 16 -30.29 -9.73 -0.69
N VAL A 17 -31.02 -10.66 -1.31
CA VAL A 17 -32.41 -11.04 -1.00
C VAL A 17 -32.57 -11.42 0.48
N ARG A 18 -31.49 -11.89 1.12
CA ARG A 18 -31.42 -12.22 2.56
C ARG A 18 -31.11 -11.02 3.47
N GLY A 19 -31.07 -9.79 2.95
CA GLY A 19 -30.73 -8.59 3.69
C GLY A 19 -29.24 -8.45 4.05
N ILE A 20 -28.40 -9.41 3.65
CA ILE A 20 -26.95 -9.37 3.85
C ILE A 20 -26.35 -8.31 2.92
N ILE A 21 -25.54 -7.42 3.49
CA ILE A 21 -24.82 -6.40 2.73
C ILE A 21 -23.67 -7.09 2.01
N GLN A 22 -23.74 -7.16 0.68
CA GLN A 22 -22.67 -7.71 -0.16
C GLN A 22 -22.12 -6.61 -1.08
N TYR A 23 -20.83 -6.71 -1.41
CA TYR A 23 -20.23 -5.82 -2.40
C TYR A 23 -20.89 -6.04 -3.76
N ALA A 24 -21.31 -4.97 -4.42
CA ALA A 24 -21.87 -5.08 -5.76
C ALA A 24 -20.76 -5.53 -6.72
N ARG A 25 -20.94 -6.68 -7.40
CA ARG A 25 -20.09 -7.05 -8.54
C ARG A 25 -20.13 -5.91 -9.57
N GLY A 26 -18.96 -5.38 -9.96
CA GLY A 26 -18.86 -4.26 -10.90
C GLY A 26 -18.94 -2.86 -10.27
N ALA A 27 -18.82 -2.71 -8.94
CA ALA A 27 -18.67 -1.40 -8.32
C ALA A 27 -17.44 -0.65 -8.88
N ARG A 28 -17.62 0.59 -9.36
CA ARG A 28 -16.53 1.41 -9.95
C ARG A 28 -15.36 1.65 -9.00
N TRP A 29 -15.63 1.66 -7.69
CA TRP A 29 -14.61 1.71 -6.64
C TRP A 29 -14.64 0.39 -5.88
N PRO A 30 -13.65 -0.48 -6.06
CA PRO A 30 -13.61 -1.71 -5.30
C PRO A 30 -13.34 -1.37 -3.83
N ALA A 31 -14.04 -2.02 -2.91
CA ALA A 31 -14.04 -1.65 -1.49
C ALA A 31 -12.66 -1.67 -0.82
N TRP A 32 -11.72 -2.45 -1.35
CA TRP A 32 -10.32 -2.42 -0.92
C TRP A 32 -9.69 -1.04 -1.12
N PHE A 33 -10.10 -0.26 -2.13
CA PHE A 33 -9.60 1.09 -2.36
C PHE A 33 -9.99 2.05 -1.24
N LEU A 34 -11.24 1.97 -0.77
CA LEU A 34 -11.70 2.80 0.36
C LEU A 34 -10.99 2.42 1.65
N LEU A 35 -10.73 1.13 1.86
CA LEU A 35 -9.95 0.65 3.00
C LEU A 35 -8.47 1.06 2.89
N ALA A 36 -7.93 1.14 1.67
CA ALA A 36 -6.58 1.60 1.40
C ALA A 36 -6.43 3.13 1.53
N LEU A 37 -7.51 3.90 1.40
CA LEU A 37 -7.44 5.37 1.34
C LEU A 37 -6.77 6.00 2.58
N PRO A 38 -7.12 5.66 3.85
CA PRO A 38 -6.41 6.19 5.01
C PRO A 38 -4.92 5.84 4.99
N PHE A 39 -4.58 4.63 4.55
CA PHE A 39 -3.19 4.18 4.43
C PHE A 39 -2.44 4.99 3.36
N ILE A 40 -3.03 5.17 2.17
CA ILE A 40 -2.46 5.99 1.09
C ILE A 40 -2.21 7.42 1.56
N LEU A 41 -3.17 8.02 2.28
CA LEU A 41 -3.01 9.38 2.82
C LEU A 41 -1.84 9.48 3.80
N VAL A 42 -1.67 8.50 4.68
CA VAL A 42 -0.53 8.43 5.60
C VAL A 42 0.78 8.23 4.83
N CYS A 43 0.82 7.32 3.85
CA CYS A 43 2.01 7.11 3.02
C CYS A 43 2.43 8.40 2.28
N VAL A 44 1.47 9.09 1.66
CA VAL A 44 1.71 10.37 0.97
C VAL A 44 2.23 11.42 1.95
N TYR A 45 1.61 11.56 3.11
CA TYR A 45 2.06 12.50 4.14
C TYR A 45 3.50 12.22 4.58
N VAL A 46 3.81 10.96 4.94
CA VAL A 46 5.12 10.56 5.46
C VAL A 46 6.18 10.74 4.38
N LEU A 47 5.97 10.21 3.17
CA LEU A 47 6.90 10.35 2.05
C LEU A 47 7.13 11.83 1.73
N HIS A 48 6.07 12.63 1.62
CA HIS A 48 6.19 14.05 1.35
C HIS A 48 7.01 14.77 2.43
N ALA A 49 6.79 14.41 3.70
CA ALA A 49 7.45 15.05 4.84
C ALA A 49 8.97 14.81 4.86
N VAL A 50 9.48 13.72 4.30
CA VAL A 50 10.91 13.36 4.32
C VAL A 50 11.56 13.24 2.94
N ARG A 51 10.84 13.50 1.84
CA ARG A 51 11.30 13.30 0.45
C ARG A 51 12.64 13.95 0.10
N LYS A 52 13.01 15.04 0.78
CA LYS A 52 14.27 15.77 0.56
C LYS A 52 15.47 15.12 1.25
N GLU A 53 15.21 14.28 2.25
CA GLU A 53 16.22 13.58 3.06
C GLU A 53 16.51 12.17 2.51
N ILE A 54 15.62 11.65 1.64
CA ILE A 54 15.77 10.33 1.01
C ILE A 54 16.81 10.40 -0.11
N ASN A 55 17.81 9.52 -0.04
CA ASN A 55 18.67 9.23 -1.19
C ASN A 55 17.92 8.32 -2.16
N TRP A 56 17.36 8.91 -3.23
CA TRP A 56 16.54 8.20 -4.20
C TRP A 56 17.28 7.10 -4.97
N ARG A 57 18.60 7.22 -5.16
CA ARG A 57 19.41 6.17 -5.80
C ARG A 57 19.50 4.94 -4.91
N ALA A 58 19.76 5.14 -3.62
CA ALA A 58 19.79 4.05 -2.64
C ALA A 58 18.39 3.43 -2.44
N ALA A 59 17.34 4.27 -2.41
CA ALA A 59 15.97 3.81 -2.30
C ALA A 59 15.55 2.96 -3.53
N ALA A 60 15.89 3.40 -4.74
CA ALA A 60 15.63 2.64 -5.96
C ALA A 60 16.41 1.31 -5.97
N ALA A 61 17.69 1.32 -5.59
CA ALA A 61 18.49 0.10 -5.48
C ALA A 61 17.89 -0.89 -4.47
N MET A 62 17.44 -0.41 -3.31
CA MET A 62 16.76 -1.22 -2.31
C MET A 62 15.48 -1.85 -2.86
N VAL A 63 14.65 -1.09 -3.56
CA VAL A 63 13.41 -1.59 -4.19
C VAL A 63 13.74 -2.66 -5.22
N VAL A 64 14.70 -2.43 -6.12
CA VAL A 64 15.09 -3.40 -7.15
C VAL A 64 15.63 -4.70 -6.54
N VAL A 65 16.51 -4.62 -5.54
CA VAL A 65 17.05 -5.81 -4.87
C VAL A 65 15.93 -6.58 -4.17
N SER A 66 15.03 -5.87 -3.49
CA SER A 66 13.88 -6.48 -2.81
C SER A 66 12.93 -7.14 -3.80
N GLU A 67 12.67 -6.48 -4.94
CA GLU A 67 11.83 -6.98 -6.03
C GLU A 67 12.37 -8.29 -6.58
N ILE A 68 13.67 -8.37 -6.88
CA ILE A 68 14.29 -9.59 -7.38
C ILE A 68 14.13 -10.74 -6.38
N MET A 69 14.38 -10.48 -5.09
CA MET A 69 14.25 -11.51 -4.05
C MET A 69 12.80 -11.96 -3.86
N LEU A 70 11.86 -11.03 -3.82
CA LEU A 70 10.44 -11.34 -3.63
C LEU A 70 9.84 -12.05 -4.83
N MET A 71 10.20 -11.65 -6.05
CA MET A 71 9.75 -12.32 -7.28
C MET A 71 10.18 -13.78 -7.35
N ILE A 72 11.40 -14.10 -6.89
CA ILE A 72 11.87 -15.49 -6.78
C ILE A 72 11.00 -16.28 -5.78
N VAL A 73 10.74 -15.71 -4.61
CA VAL A 73 9.91 -16.35 -3.57
C VAL A 73 8.48 -16.54 -4.05
N GLU A 74 7.93 -15.53 -4.72
CA GLU A 74 6.58 -15.54 -5.29
C GLU A 74 6.44 -16.62 -6.35
N HIS A 75 7.36 -16.67 -7.31
CA HIS A 75 7.35 -17.69 -8.35
C HIS A 75 7.43 -19.11 -7.77
N ILE A 76 8.30 -19.34 -6.79
CA ILE A 76 8.42 -20.63 -6.11
C ILE A 76 7.13 -21.00 -5.38
N SER A 77 6.47 -20.04 -4.75
CA SER A 77 5.27 -20.26 -3.95
C SER A 77 4.04 -20.52 -4.82
N VAL A 78 3.91 -19.79 -5.93
CA VAL A 78 2.88 -20.01 -6.96
C VAL A 78 3.10 -21.35 -7.65
N GLY A 79 4.34 -21.66 -8.06
CA GLY A 79 4.68 -22.92 -8.71
C GLY A 79 4.42 -24.17 -7.85
N ARG A 80 4.42 -24.02 -6.51
CA ARG A 80 4.06 -25.09 -5.55
C ARG A 80 2.58 -25.09 -5.16
N GLY A 81 1.79 -24.13 -5.64
CA GLY A 81 0.39 -23.96 -5.26
C GLY A 81 0.17 -23.47 -3.82
N HIS A 82 1.21 -22.97 -3.14
CA HIS A 82 1.07 -22.33 -1.83
C HIS A 82 0.36 -20.99 -1.92
N TRP A 83 0.54 -20.29 -3.05
CA TRP A 83 -0.13 -19.04 -3.37
C TRP A 83 -0.98 -19.19 -4.61
N VAL A 84 -2.22 -18.71 -4.50
CA VAL A 84 -3.22 -18.75 -5.57
C VAL A 84 -3.89 -17.39 -5.63
N TYR A 85 -3.85 -16.76 -6.79
CA TYR A 85 -4.48 -15.46 -7.01
C TYR A 85 -5.95 -15.61 -7.41
N ASN A 86 -6.76 -14.67 -6.97
CA ASN A 86 -8.13 -14.57 -7.43
C ASN A 86 -8.15 -13.79 -8.75
N GLU A 87 -8.37 -14.49 -9.86
CA GLU A 87 -8.44 -13.91 -11.20
C GLU A 87 -9.45 -12.75 -11.32
N ASN A 88 -10.47 -12.70 -10.46
CA ASN A 88 -11.46 -11.61 -10.44
C ASN A 88 -10.97 -10.34 -9.73
N ARG A 89 -9.76 -10.34 -9.18
CA ARG A 89 -9.19 -9.22 -8.39
C ARG A 89 -7.87 -8.69 -8.94
N ILE A 90 -7.37 -9.28 -10.01
CA ILE A 90 -6.13 -8.89 -10.69
C ILE A 90 -6.45 -8.20 -12.02
N LEU A 91 -5.52 -7.40 -12.53
CA LEU A 91 -5.57 -6.75 -13.83
C LEU A 91 -5.38 -7.74 -14.98
N GLY A 92 -4.87 -8.94 -14.68
CA GLY A 92 -4.77 -10.07 -15.61
C GLY A 92 -3.43 -10.20 -16.34
N LEU A 93 -2.57 -9.17 -16.30
CA LEU A 93 -1.22 -9.29 -16.85
C LEU A 93 -0.31 -10.02 -15.85
N LYS A 94 0.33 -11.11 -16.29
CA LYS A 94 1.17 -11.97 -15.44
C LYS A 94 2.57 -12.18 -16.02
N ILE A 95 3.55 -12.30 -15.15
CA ILE A 95 4.91 -12.76 -15.44
C ILE A 95 5.15 -13.99 -14.57
N TRP A 96 5.44 -15.15 -15.17
CA TRP A 96 5.60 -16.43 -14.45
C TRP A 96 4.45 -16.74 -13.48
N ASP A 97 3.21 -16.52 -13.94
CA ASP A 97 1.96 -16.69 -13.19
C ASP A 97 1.75 -15.72 -12.01
N VAL A 98 2.67 -14.76 -11.82
CA VAL A 98 2.55 -13.66 -10.84
C VAL A 98 1.95 -12.42 -11.51
N PRO A 99 0.84 -11.85 -10.99
CA PRO A 99 0.28 -10.60 -11.48
C PRO A 99 1.25 -9.42 -11.36
N VAL A 100 1.36 -8.59 -12.40
CA VAL A 100 2.34 -7.48 -12.43
C VAL A 100 2.08 -6.38 -11.40
N GLU A 101 0.84 -6.23 -10.94
CA GLU A 101 0.45 -5.27 -9.92
C GLU A 101 0.88 -5.67 -8.51
N GLU A 102 1.20 -6.94 -8.27
CA GLU A 102 1.67 -7.45 -6.97
C GLU A 102 3.00 -6.78 -6.57
N PRO A 103 4.03 -6.74 -7.45
CA PRO A 103 5.20 -5.89 -7.28
C PRO A 103 4.94 -4.46 -6.84
N LEU A 104 4.05 -3.78 -7.57
CA LEU A 104 3.80 -2.35 -7.37
C LEU A 104 3.12 -2.06 -6.03
N ILE A 105 2.20 -2.93 -5.62
CA ILE A 105 1.40 -2.73 -4.41
C ILE A 105 2.13 -3.26 -3.17
N TYR A 106 2.76 -4.43 -3.25
CA TYR A 106 3.31 -5.13 -2.10
C TYR A 106 4.83 -5.00 -1.95
N TYR A 107 5.58 -4.69 -3.02
CA TYR A 107 7.05 -4.73 -2.96
C TYR A 107 7.72 -3.36 -3.13
N TRP A 108 7.00 -2.33 -3.56
CA TRP A 108 7.58 -0.99 -3.76
C TRP A 108 7.18 -0.05 -2.62
N LEU A 109 5.88 0.02 -2.36
CA LEU A 109 5.30 0.98 -1.46
C LEU A 109 5.61 0.69 0.03
N PRO A 110 5.55 -0.56 0.53
CA PRO A 110 5.83 -0.85 1.94
C PRO A 110 7.28 -0.52 2.35
N GLN A 111 8.26 -0.83 1.50
CA GLN A 111 9.69 -0.67 1.77
C GLN A 111 10.04 0.82 1.87
N LEU A 112 9.59 1.61 0.89
CA LEU A 112 9.75 3.06 0.91
C LEU A 112 9.02 3.68 2.11
N PHE A 113 7.83 3.16 2.44
CA PHE A 113 7.05 3.64 3.57
C PHE A 113 7.76 3.38 4.91
N VAL A 114 8.36 2.20 5.10
CA VAL A 114 9.14 1.88 6.31
C VAL A 114 10.33 2.84 6.45
N VAL A 115 11.14 3.01 5.41
CA VAL A 115 12.29 3.93 5.43
C VAL A 115 11.85 5.35 5.75
N ALA A 116 10.80 5.84 5.08
CA ALA A 116 10.29 7.19 5.27
C ALA A 116 9.72 7.39 6.68
N THR A 117 9.05 6.38 7.23
CA THR A 117 8.52 6.40 8.60
C THR A 117 9.65 6.44 9.63
N MET A 118 10.67 5.59 9.49
CA MET A 118 11.84 5.59 10.37
C MET A 118 12.57 6.93 10.35
N LEU A 119 12.74 7.52 9.16
CA LEU A 119 13.36 8.83 8.99
C LEU A 119 12.54 9.96 9.64
N LEU A 120 11.21 9.92 9.47
CA LEU A 120 10.31 10.88 10.10
C LEU A 120 10.38 10.80 11.64
N ILE A 121 10.37 9.58 12.19
CA ILE A 121 10.49 9.33 13.63
C ILE A 121 11.86 9.84 14.13
N TYR A 122 12.94 9.47 13.46
CA TYR A 122 14.30 9.91 13.79
C TYR A 122 14.40 11.44 13.85
N ARG A 123 13.85 12.13 12.86
CA ARG A 123 13.80 13.60 12.83
C ARG A 123 13.00 14.19 14.00
N ARG A 124 11.87 13.58 14.37
CA ARG A 124 11.05 14.02 15.52
C ARG A 124 11.77 13.81 16.84
N LEU A 125 12.49 12.70 17.01
CA LEU A 125 13.27 12.40 18.21
C LEU A 125 14.46 13.36 18.35
N ARG A 126 15.15 13.71 17.25
CA ARG A 126 16.30 14.63 17.29
C ARG A 126 15.91 16.09 17.55
N LYS A 127 14.71 16.51 17.14
CA LYS A 127 14.18 17.86 17.43
C LYS A 127 13.75 18.05 18.90
N LYS A 128 13.54 16.98 19.67
CA LYS A 128 13.37 17.10 21.11
C LYS A 128 14.74 17.47 21.70
N PRO A 129 14.90 18.63 22.37
CA PRO A 129 16.13 18.90 23.09
C PRO A 129 16.36 17.73 24.03
N ARG A 130 17.57 17.15 24.04
CA ARG A 130 18.01 16.32 25.17
C ARG A 130 17.73 17.17 26.41
N ARG A 131 16.67 16.89 27.17
CA ARG A 131 16.52 17.39 28.54
C ARG A 131 17.73 16.81 29.27
N ARG A 132 18.85 17.53 29.24
CA ARG A 132 19.97 17.27 30.12
C ARG A 132 19.37 17.36 31.50
N LYS A 133 19.32 16.22 32.22
CA LYS A 133 19.26 16.26 33.67
C LYS A 133 20.54 16.99 34.07
N ALA A 134 20.42 18.27 34.38
CA ALA A 134 21.38 18.95 35.23
C ALA A 134 21.15 18.32 36.61
N THR A 135 21.92 17.29 36.94
CA THR A 135 22.07 16.87 38.32
C THR A 135 23.05 17.85 38.93
N GLN A 136 22.55 18.61 39.90
CA GLN A 136 23.30 19.47 40.80
C GLN A 136 24.33 18.67 41.60
#